data_AF-A0A939C5S2-F1
#
_entry.id   AF-A0A939C5S2-F1
#
_cell.length_a   1.000
_cell.length_b   1.000
_cell.length_c   1.000
_cell.angle_alpha   90.00
_cell.angle_beta   90.00
_cell.angle_gamma   90.00
#
_symmetry.space_group_name_H-M   'P 1'
#
loop_
_entity.id
_entity.type
_entity.pdbx_description
1 polymer ?
#
loop_
_entity_poly.entity_id
_entity_poly.type
_entity_poly.pdbx_seq_one_letter_code
_entity_poly.pdbx_strand_id
1 'polypeptide(L)'
;PEVVRTGMGLMHDNKLVPACTLIVGLPNETEDDILKTMELVDDLKCCRSLIVPLFFVPLGRLKNKDWFRRAELSDLHKQLLFQCTEHDFNWVDNLLEISFEGKWYGRFLKEFYKRFSGIAKRKIRQIK
;
A
#
# COMPACT_ATOMS: atom_id res chain seq x y z
N PRO A 1 -12.42 -0.11 12.15
CA PRO A 1 -11.34 -0.99 11.62
C PRO A 1 -11.74 -2.46 11.44
N GLU A 2 -12.59 -3.02 12.31
CA GLU A 2 -13.00 -4.45 12.28
C GLU A 2 -13.55 -4.91 10.93
N VAL A 3 -14.48 -4.16 10.32
CA VAL A 3 -15.09 -4.51 9.02
C VAL A 3 -14.03 -4.72 7.94
N VAL A 4 -12.98 -3.89 7.92
CA VAL A 4 -11.88 -4.01 6.97
C VAL A 4 -11.09 -5.28 7.25
N ARG A 5 -10.77 -5.59 8.51
CA ARG A 5 -10.01 -6.80 8.88
C ARG A 5 -10.77 -8.06 8.49
N THR A 6 -12.05 -8.14 8.82
CA THR A 6 -12.91 -9.27 8.49
C THR A 6 -13.03 -9.43 6.98
N GLY A 7 -13.27 -8.34 6.23
CA GLY A 7 -13.36 -8.39 4.77
C GLY A 7 -12.06 -8.86 4.12
N MET A 8 -10.91 -8.34 4.59
CA MET A 8 -9.59 -8.71 4.10
C MET A 8 -9.24 -10.17 4.40
N GLY A 9 -9.56 -10.65 5.61
CA GLY A 9 -9.40 -12.05 5.99
C GLY A 9 -10.22 -12.97 5.11
N LEU A 10 -11.52 -12.67 4.93
CA LEU A 10 -12.40 -13.46 4.05
C LEU A 10 -11.89 -13.49 2.60
N MET A 11 -11.41 -12.36 2.07
CA MET A 11 -10.83 -12.31 0.73
C MET A 11 -9.54 -13.14 0.64
N HIS A 12 -8.69 -13.08 1.67
CA HIS A 12 -7.47 -13.90 1.74
C HIS A 12 -7.80 -15.40 1.73
N ASP A 13 -8.72 -15.83 2.60
CA ASP A 13 -9.14 -17.23 2.74
C ASP A 13 -9.72 -17.79 1.42
N ASN A 14 -10.44 -16.96 0.67
CA ASN A 14 -11.04 -17.32 -0.61
C ASN A 14 -10.08 -17.17 -1.81
N LYS A 15 -8.78 -17.02 -1.56
CA LYS A 15 -7.77 -16.83 -2.62
C LYS A 15 -8.14 -15.66 -3.55
N LEU A 16 -8.62 -14.56 -2.99
CA LEU A 16 -8.70 -13.26 -3.67
C LEU A 16 -7.50 -12.39 -3.30
N VAL A 17 -7.15 -11.46 -4.18
CA VAL A 17 -6.12 -10.44 -3.92
C VAL A 17 -6.81 -9.07 -4.00
N PRO A 18 -7.20 -8.48 -2.87
CA PRO A 18 -7.75 -7.13 -2.88
C PRO A 18 -6.69 -6.10 -3.25
N ALA A 19 -7.09 -5.17 -4.12
CA ALA A 19 -6.39 -3.91 -4.37
C ALA A 19 -7.07 -2.82 -3.55
N CYS A 20 -6.44 -2.42 -2.46
CA CYS A 20 -6.94 -1.46 -1.49
C CYS A 20 -6.39 -0.08 -1.81
N THR A 21 -7.27 0.91 -1.84
CA THR A 21 -6.89 2.32 -1.92
C THR A 21 -7.00 2.94 -0.54
N LEU A 22 -5.92 3.54 -0.06
CA LEU A 22 -5.91 4.34 1.15
C LEU A 22 -5.91 5.82 0.78
N ILE A 23 -6.82 6.63 1.32
CA ILE A 23 -6.83 8.07 1.05
C ILE A 23 -6.17 8.78 2.23
N VAL A 24 -5.16 9.59 1.95
CA VAL A 24 -4.41 10.37 2.94
C VAL A 24 -4.45 11.87 2.62
N GLY A 25 -4.29 12.72 3.63
CA GLY A 25 -4.35 14.17 3.51
C GLY A 25 -5.78 14.72 3.51
N LEU A 26 -6.70 14.09 4.24
CA LEU A 26 -8.08 14.57 4.33
C LEU A 26 -8.15 15.91 5.10
N PRO A 27 -9.14 16.77 4.80
CA PRO A 27 -9.36 17.98 5.61
C PRO A 27 -9.62 17.59 7.07
N ASN A 28 -8.86 18.16 8.00
CA ASN A 28 -8.89 17.87 9.45
C ASN A 28 -8.37 16.49 9.86
N GLU A 29 -7.61 15.78 9.00
CA GLU A 29 -6.89 14.58 9.42
C GLU A 29 -5.87 14.92 10.52
N THR A 30 -5.90 14.16 11.60
CA THR A 30 -5.01 14.34 12.75
C THR A 30 -3.90 13.30 12.75
N GLU A 31 -2.84 13.52 13.53
CA GLU A 31 -1.76 12.53 13.67
C GLU A 31 -2.25 11.21 14.28
N ASP A 32 -3.24 11.25 15.18
CA ASP A 32 -3.87 10.07 15.77
C ASP A 32 -4.63 9.23 14.72
N ASP A 33 -5.25 9.88 13.74
CA ASP A 33 -5.90 9.19 12.62
C ASP A 33 -4.87 8.47 11.73
N ILE A 34 -3.71 9.09 11.50
CA ILE A 34 -2.60 8.49 10.74
C ILE A 34 -2.04 7.28 11.49
N LEU A 35 -1.84 7.39 12.81
CA LEU A 35 -1.36 6.28 13.64
C LEU A 35 -2.33 5.10 13.64
N LYS A 36 -3.63 5.35 13.82
CA LYS A 36 -4.67 4.30 13.70
C LYS A 36 -4.70 3.65 12.32
N THR A 37 -4.40 4.42 11.29
CA THR A 37 -4.29 3.90 9.92
C THR A 37 -3.05 3.04 9.75
N MET A 38 -1.91 3.43 10.32
CA MET A 38 -0.70 2.61 10.37
C MET A 38 -0.92 1.31 11.14
N GLU A 39 -1.62 1.35 12.28
CA GLU A 39 -2.02 0.13 13.01
C GLU A 39 -2.85 -0.79 12.12
N LEU A 40 -3.86 -0.25 11.44
CA LEU A 40 -4.66 -1.04 10.49
C LEU A 40 -3.81 -1.68 9.38
N VAL A 41 -2.86 -0.95 8.80
CA VAL A 41 -1.96 -1.52 7.77
C VAL A 41 -1.07 -2.63 8.36
N ASP A 42 -0.60 -2.47 9.60
CA ASP A 42 0.21 -3.48 10.28
C ASP A 42 -0.59 -4.78 10.48
N ASP A 43 -1.84 -4.65 10.91
CA ASP A 43 -2.73 -5.79 11.11
C ASP A 43 -3.10 -6.51 9.81
N LEU A 44 -3.05 -5.82 8.68
CA LEU A 44 -3.30 -6.40 7.37
C LEU A 44 -2.08 -7.13 6.78
N LYS A 45 -0.90 -7.10 7.42
CA LYS A 45 0.32 -7.76 6.92
C LYS A 45 0.18 -9.24 6.62
N CYS A 46 -0.68 -9.94 7.38
CA CYS A 46 -0.97 -11.36 7.18
C CYS A 46 -1.88 -11.64 5.97
N CYS A 47 -2.59 -10.62 5.48
CA CYS A 47 -3.49 -10.74 4.35
C CYS A 47 -2.78 -10.33 3.05
N ARG A 48 -2.77 -11.25 2.09
CA ARG A 48 -2.30 -10.96 0.72
C ARG A 48 -3.13 -9.84 0.08
N SER A 49 -2.50 -8.72 -0.23
CA SER A 49 -3.17 -7.56 -0.84
C SER A 49 -2.15 -6.59 -1.44
N LEU A 50 -2.66 -5.62 -2.20
CA LEU A 50 -1.94 -4.43 -2.63
C LEU A 50 -2.59 -3.21 -1.99
N ILE A 51 -1.85 -2.38 -1.27
CA ILE A 51 -2.34 -1.21 -0.56
C ILE A 51 -1.66 0.04 -1.13
N VAL A 52 -2.40 0.80 -1.93
CA VAL A 52 -1.89 1.99 -2.61
C VAL A 52 -2.42 3.26 -1.92
N PRO A 53 -1.55 4.05 -1.28
CA PRO A 53 -1.95 5.35 -0.74
C PRO A 53 -2.08 6.39 -1.86
N LEU A 54 -3.22 7.08 -1.89
CA LEU A 54 -3.51 8.19 -2.77
C LEU A 54 -3.80 9.44 -1.94
N PHE A 55 -3.30 10.58 -2.40
CA PHE A 55 -3.57 11.86 -1.76
C PHE A 55 -4.99 12.35 -2.08
N PHE A 56 -5.65 12.91 -1.09
CA PHE A 56 -6.92 13.57 -1.28
C PHE A 56 -6.76 14.80 -2.20
N VAL A 57 -7.50 14.81 -3.30
CA VAL A 57 -7.58 15.95 -4.22
C VAL A 57 -8.95 16.59 -4.07
N PRO A 58 -9.07 17.81 -3.52
CA PRO A 58 -10.36 18.48 -3.35
C PRO A 58 -10.98 18.83 -4.71
N LEU A 59 -12.18 18.30 -4.99
CA LEU A 59 -12.95 18.62 -6.19
C LEU A 59 -13.99 19.72 -5.86
N GLY A 60 -14.08 20.78 -6.68
CA GLY A 60 -15.13 21.82 -6.58
C GLY A 60 -14.76 23.08 -5.79
N ARG A 61 -15.66 23.57 -4.91
CA ARG A 61 -15.56 24.86 -4.19
C ARG A 61 -14.43 24.96 -3.15
N LEU A 62 -13.71 23.88 -2.89
CA LEU A 62 -12.52 23.82 -2.03
C LEU A 62 -11.21 24.25 -2.76
N LYS A 63 -11.32 24.73 -4.00
CA LYS A 63 -10.25 25.22 -4.88
C LYS A 63 -9.51 26.50 -4.43
N ASN A 64 -9.67 26.96 -3.19
CA ASN A 64 -8.87 28.10 -2.74
C ASN A 64 -7.39 27.70 -2.72
N LYS A 65 -6.58 28.54 -3.36
CA LYS A 65 -5.38 28.21 -4.15
C LYS A 65 -4.14 27.74 -3.37
N ASP A 66 -4.28 27.41 -2.08
CA ASP A 66 -3.17 27.03 -1.19
C ASP A 66 -3.28 25.61 -0.61
N TRP A 67 -4.20 24.77 -1.09
CA TRP A 67 -4.34 23.40 -0.58
C TRP A 67 -3.10 22.54 -0.87
N PHE A 68 -2.50 22.69 -2.05
CA PHE A 68 -1.30 21.94 -2.46
C PHE A 68 -0.03 22.39 -1.71
N ARG A 69 0.01 23.65 -1.24
CA ARG A 69 1.12 24.18 -0.42
C ARG A 69 1.01 23.79 1.05
N ARG A 70 -0.20 23.56 1.57
CA ARG A 70 -0.46 23.05 2.93
C ARG A 70 -0.49 21.54 3.03
N ALA A 71 -0.52 20.83 1.90
CA ALA A 71 -0.24 19.40 1.83
C ALA A 71 1.25 19.10 2.06
N GLU A 72 1.88 19.81 3.01
CA GLU A 72 3.14 19.36 3.58
C GLU A 72 2.85 18.06 4.32
N LEU A 73 3.20 16.96 3.66
CA LEU A 73 3.11 15.63 4.24
C LEU A 73 3.97 15.61 5.49
N SER A 74 3.31 15.48 6.65
CA SER A 74 4.00 15.22 7.90
C SER A 74 4.87 13.96 7.76
N ASP A 75 5.90 13.85 8.58
CA ASP A 75 6.76 12.67 8.53
C ASP A 75 5.98 11.37 8.80
N LEU A 76 4.86 11.42 9.53
CA LEU A 76 3.95 10.29 9.71
C LEU A 76 3.29 9.85 8.40
N HIS A 77 2.87 10.79 7.54
CA HIS A 77 2.35 10.42 6.22
C HIS A 77 3.40 9.68 5.39
N LYS A 78 4.66 10.14 5.43
CA LYS A 78 5.76 9.47 4.73
C LYS A 78 5.97 8.06 5.28
N GLN A 79 5.95 7.89 6.60
CA GLN A 79 6.06 6.59 7.25
C GLN A 79 4.93 5.64 6.83
N LEU A 80 3.68 6.13 6.80
CA LEU A 80 2.54 5.37 6.32
C LEU A 80 2.71 4.94 4.85
N LEU A 81 3.19 5.83 3.98
CA LEU A 81 3.52 5.49 2.58
C LEU A 81 4.59 4.38 2.49
N PHE A 82 5.66 4.49 3.30
CA PHE A 82 6.69 3.46 3.37
C PHE A 82 6.13 2.13 3.88
N GLN A 83 5.25 2.15 4.88
CA GLN A 83 4.64 0.96 5.44
C GLN A 83 3.74 0.24 4.44
N CYS A 84 2.91 0.97 3.69
CA CYS A 84 2.12 0.41 2.58
C CYS A 84 3.03 -0.22 1.52
N THR A 85 4.10 0.47 1.16
CA THR A 85 5.08 -0.02 0.19
C THR A 85 5.75 -1.31 0.69
N GLU A 86 6.17 -1.37 1.95
CA GLU A 86 6.76 -2.57 2.55
C GLU A 86 5.79 -3.76 2.53
N HIS A 87 4.51 -3.52 2.84
CA HIS A 87 3.45 -4.52 2.74
C HIS A 87 3.33 -5.08 1.32
N ASP A 88 3.25 -4.22 0.31
CA ASP A 88 3.14 -4.63 -1.10
C ASP A 88 4.35 -5.45 -1.55
N PHE A 89 5.56 -5.03 -1.15
CA PHE A 89 6.78 -5.78 -1.45
C PHE A 89 6.79 -7.16 -0.78
N ASN A 90 6.24 -7.29 0.44
CA ASN A 90 6.14 -8.59 1.09
C ASN A 90 5.34 -9.59 0.25
N TRP A 91 4.25 -9.11 -0.38
CA TRP A 91 3.38 -9.94 -1.20
C TRP A 91 3.79 -10.03 -2.68
N VAL A 92 4.69 -9.16 -3.15
CA VAL A 92 5.03 -9.06 -4.59
C VAL A 92 5.43 -10.40 -5.20
N ASP A 93 6.19 -11.23 -4.48
CA ASP A 93 6.65 -12.52 -5.01
C ASP A 93 5.47 -13.49 -5.20
N ASN A 94 4.51 -13.50 -4.26
CA ASN A 94 3.28 -14.28 -4.36
C ASN A 94 2.35 -13.77 -5.47
N LEU A 95 2.24 -12.45 -5.60
CA LEU A 95 1.42 -11.80 -6.64
C LEU A 95 1.96 -12.06 -8.05
N LEU A 96 3.28 -12.03 -8.21
CA LEU A 96 3.94 -12.39 -9.46
C LEU A 96 3.69 -13.85 -9.79
N GLU A 97 3.77 -14.75 -8.81
CA GLU A 97 3.46 -16.18 -9.01
C GLU A 97 2.03 -16.39 -9.53
N ILE A 98 1.03 -15.77 -8.90
CA ILE A 98 -0.37 -15.84 -9.34
C ILE A 98 -0.55 -15.23 -10.73
N SER A 99 0.10 -14.09 -11.01
CA SER A 99 -0.05 -13.36 -12.27
C SER A 99 0.57 -14.10 -13.48
N PHE A 100 1.56 -14.95 -13.24
CA PHE A 100 2.29 -15.69 -14.28
C PHE A 100 1.96 -17.18 -14.32
N GLU A 101 0.99 -17.64 -13.53
CA GLU A 101 0.54 -19.03 -13.53
C GLU A 101 0.07 -19.44 -14.94
N GLY A 102 0.65 -20.50 -15.50
CA GLY A 102 0.30 -21.03 -16.83
C GLY A 102 0.98 -20.38 -18.05
N LYS A 103 1.85 -19.37 -17.89
CA LYS A 103 2.57 -18.74 -19.03
C LYS A 103 4.00 -19.26 -19.15
N TRP A 104 4.40 -19.75 -20.32
CA TRP A 104 5.79 -20.19 -20.60
C TRP A 104 6.81 -19.14 -20.18
N TYR A 105 6.62 -17.88 -20.60
CA TYR A 105 7.53 -16.76 -20.29
C TYR A 105 7.61 -16.44 -18.79
N GLY A 106 6.65 -16.90 -17.99
CA GLY A 106 6.61 -16.71 -16.55
C GLY A 106 7.84 -17.25 -15.83
N ARG A 107 8.43 -18.35 -16.30
CA ARG A 107 9.63 -18.93 -15.65
C ARG A 107 10.87 -18.03 -15.80
N PHE A 108 11.05 -17.41 -16.96
CA PHE A 108 12.15 -16.46 -17.20
C PHE A 108 11.89 -15.08 -16.59
N LEU A 109 10.66 -14.56 -16.72
CA LEU A 109 10.29 -13.29 -16.10
C LEU A 109 10.34 -13.35 -14.57
N LYS A 110 9.95 -14.48 -13.96
CA LYS A 110 9.98 -14.67 -12.50
C LYS A 110 11.38 -14.50 -11.93
N GLU A 111 12.41 -15.02 -12.59
CA GLU A 111 13.80 -14.86 -12.14
C GLU A 111 14.28 -13.40 -12.26
N PHE A 112 13.93 -12.71 -13.36
CA PHE A 112 14.24 -11.29 -13.52
C PHE A 112 13.51 -10.43 -12.47
N TYR A 113 12.21 -10.64 -12.30
CA TYR A 113 11.38 -9.90 -11.35
C TYR A 113 11.74 -10.19 -9.90
N LYS A 114 12.10 -11.43 -9.53
CA LYS A 114 12.63 -11.74 -8.19
C LYS A 114 13.92 -11.00 -7.89
N ARG A 115 14.81 -10.90 -8.89
CA ARG A 115 16.05 -10.14 -8.75
C ARG A 115 15.77 -8.65 -8.64
N PHE A 116 14.83 -8.12 -9.42
CA PHE A 116 14.40 -6.73 -9.35
C PHE A 116 13.69 -6.40 -8.02
N SER A 117 12.77 -7.24 -7.57
CA SER A 117 12.06 -7.08 -6.29
C SER A 117 13.03 -7.15 -5.12
N GLY A 118 14.05 -8.02 -5.17
CA GLY A 118 15.13 -8.07 -4.19
C GLY A 118 15.96 -6.78 -4.13
N ILE A 119 16.26 -6.17 -5.28
CA ILE A 119 16.97 -4.88 -5.34
C ILE A 119 16.08 -3.76 -4.80
N ALA A 120 14.81 -3.72 -5.17
CA ALA A 120 13.85 -2.73 -4.69
C ALA A 120 13.63 -2.84 -3.17
N LYS A 121 13.45 -4.05 -2.64
CA LYS A 121 13.37 -4.34 -1.19
C LYS A 121 14.61 -3.85 -0.44
N ARG A 122 15.82 -4.08 -0.98
CA ARG A 122 17.07 -3.57 -0.39
C ARG A 122 17.12 -2.05 -0.37
N LYS A 123 16.69 -1.40 -1.45
CA LYS A 123 16.71 0.06 -1.57
C LYS A 123 15.73 0.72 -0.61
N ILE A 124 14.54 0.14 -0.42
CA ILE A 124 13.56 0.62 0.56
C ILE A 124 14.09 0.49 1.99
N ARG A 125 14.76 -0.62 2.32
CA ARG A 125 15.42 -0.77 3.62
C ARG A 125 16.57 0.21 3.87
N GLN A 126 17.19 0.75 2.81
CA GLN A 126 18.25 1.75 2.91
C GLN A 126 17.74 3.20 3.03
N ILE A 127 16.45 3.43 2.79
CA ILE A 127 15.83 4.76 2.89
C ILE A 127 15.31 5.02 4.33
N LYS A 128 15.29 3.99 5.17
CA LYS A 128 14.98 4.07 6.61
C LYS A 128 16.19 4.56 7.40
#